data_AF-A0A7J7HTN9-F1
#
_entry.id   AF-A0A7J7HTN9-F1
#
_cell.length_a   1.000
_cell.length_b   1.000
_cell.length_c   1.000
_cell.angle_alpha   90.00
_cell.angle_beta   90.00
_cell.angle_gamma   90.00
#
_symmetry.space_group_name_H-M   'P 1'
#
loop_
_entity.id
_entity.type
_entity.pdbx_description
1 polymer ?
#
loop_
_entity_poly.entity_id
_entity_poly.type
_entity_poly.pdbx_seq_one_letter_code
_entity_poly.pdbx_strand_id
1 'polypeptide(L)'
;MYNVWNLMSRYIPLWESIKIKSRKGLMIATLSRFLLIPAFYFTAKYGGAGQMIMLTSFLGLTSGYLTVCVFTEAPKGYKVGL
;
A
#
# COMPACT_ATOMS: atom_id res chain seq x y z
N MET A 1 7.34 13.20 2.08
CA MET A 1 6.19 12.45 2.62
C MET A 1 6.31 10.95 2.44
N TYR A 2 6.57 10.44 1.23
CA TYR A 2 6.58 9.00 0.92
C TYR A 2 7.31 8.15 1.97
N ASN A 3 8.61 8.41 2.23
CA ASN A 3 9.39 7.60 3.16
C ASN A 3 8.84 7.61 4.59
N VAL A 4 8.43 8.78 5.08
CA VAL A 4 7.83 8.92 6.43
C VAL A 4 6.53 8.14 6.51
N TRP A 5 5.64 8.32 5.52
CA TRP A 5 4.35 7.65 5.48
C TRP A 5 4.48 6.14 5.26
N ASN A 6 5.48 5.71 4.49
CA ASN A 6 5.86 4.32 4.28
C ASN A 6 6.46 3.68 5.54
N LEU A 7 7.18 4.44 6.36
CA LEU A 7 7.66 3.96 7.66
C LEU A 7 6.48 3.80 8.63
N MET A 8 5.65 4.85 8.77
CA MET A 8 4.48 4.87 9.64
C MET A 8 3.50 3.73 9.29
N SER A 9 3.26 3.49 8.00
CA SER A 9 2.28 2.50 7.56
C SER A 9 2.69 1.06 7.79
N ARG A 10 3.97 0.77 8.04
CA ARG A 10 4.44 -0.58 8.42
C ARG A 10 3.98 -0.98 9.82
N TYR A 11 3.63 -0.02 10.67
CA TYR A 11 3.13 -0.27 12.01
C TYR A 11 1.61 -0.47 12.05
N ILE A 12 0.87 -0.01 11.04
CA ILE A 12 -0.60 -0.13 10.98
C ILE A 12 -1.06 -1.61 11.05
N PRO A 13 -0.43 -2.58 10.36
CA PRO A 13 -0.80 -3.99 10.45
C PRO A 13 -0.62 -4.63 11.83
N LEU A 14 0.04 -3.96 12.78
CA LEU A 14 0.08 -4.41 14.18
C LEU A 14 -1.33 -4.41 14.79
N TRP A 15 -2.22 -3.55 14.30
CA TRP A 15 -3.63 -3.60 14.64
C TRP A 15 -4.32 -4.69 13.82
N GLU A 16 -4.46 -5.89 14.41
CA GLU A 16 -4.98 -7.09 13.74
C GLU A 16 -6.39 -6.92 13.12
N SER A 17 -7.22 -6.01 13.64
CA SER A 17 -8.53 -5.68 13.05
C SER A 17 -8.44 -4.95 11.70
N ILE A 18 -7.37 -4.18 11.47
CA ILE A 18 -7.18 -3.37 10.25
C ILE A 18 -6.37 -4.15 9.20
N LYS A 19 -5.71 -5.23 9.60
CA LYS A 19 -4.82 -6.03 8.75
C LYS A 19 -5.60 -6.85 7.73
N ILE A 20 -5.26 -6.68 6.44
CA ILE A 20 -5.82 -7.52 5.37
C ILE A 20 -5.18 -8.91 5.45
N LYS A 21 -5.97 -9.91 5.82
CA LYS A 21 -5.57 -11.34 5.88
C LYS A 21 -5.91 -12.12 4.61
N SER A 22 -6.86 -11.63 3.82
CA SER A 22 -7.32 -12.31 2.60
C SER A 22 -6.34 -12.11 1.45
N ARG A 23 -5.89 -13.22 0.82
CA ARG A 23 -5.03 -13.17 -0.38
C ARG A 23 -5.69 -12.42 -1.54
N LYS A 24 -7.00 -12.63 -1.75
CA LYS A 24 -7.76 -11.90 -2.77
C LYS A 24 -7.79 -10.40 -2.47
N GLY A 25 -7.98 -10.05 -1.19
CA GLY A 25 -7.93 -8.64 -0.73
C GLY A 25 -6.58 -7.98 -1.01
N LEU A 26 -5.48 -8.68 -0.70
CA LEU A 26 -4.12 -8.19 -0.98
C LEU A 26 -3.87 -8.01 -2.48
N MET A 27 -4.34 -8.94 -3.31
CA MET A 27 -4.21 -8.85 -4.76
C MET A 27 -4.97 -7.63 -5.29
N ILE A 28 -6.24 -7.46 -4.94
CA ILE A 28 -7.07 -6.34 -5.37
C ILE A 28 -6.46 -5.00 -4.90
N ALA A 29 -6.04 -4.92 -3.64
CA ALA A 29 -5.43 -3.71 -3.09
C ALA A 29 -4.08 -3.36 -3.73
N THR A 30 -3.33 -4.36 -4.19
CA THR A 30 -2.08 -4.14 -4.93
C THR A 30 -2.37 -3.67 -6.35
N LEU A 31 -3.34 -4.28 -7.03
CA LEU A 31 -3.74 -3.90 -8.39
C LEU A 31 -4.38 -2.51 -8.44
N SER A 32 -5.15 -2.11 -7.43
CA SER A 32 -5.76 -0.77 -7.40
C SER A 32 -4.72 0.35 -7.41
N ARG A 33 -3.47 0.08 -7.00
CA ARG A 33 -2.38 1.06 -7.04
C ARG A 33 -1.99 1.47 -8.45
N PHE A 34 -2.30 0.66 -9.47
CA PHE A 34 -2.10 1.07 -10.86
C PHE A 34 -2.89 2.33 -11.23
N LEU A 35 -4.02 2.60 -10.55
CA LEU A 35 -4.79 3.84 -10.70
C LEU A 35 -4.03 5.08 -10.24
N LEU A 36 -2.98 4.93 -9.43
CA LEU A 36 -2.14 6.06 -9.03
C LEU A 36 -1.32 6.58 -10.20
N ILE A 37 -0.95 5.74 -11.17
CA ILE A 37 -0.17 6.15 -12.35
C ILE A 37 -0.92 7.25 -13.14
N PRO A 38 -2.17 7.06 -13.61
CA PRO A 38 -2.91 8.12 -14.27
C PRO A 38 -3.23 9.29 -13.33
N ALA A 39 -3.43 9.05 -12.03
CA ALA A 39 -3.65 10.14 -11.07
C ALA A 39 -2.43 11.06 -10.93
N PHE A 40 -1.23 10.50 -10.85
CA PHE A 40 0.02 11.28 -10.84
C PHE A 40 0.20 12.06 -12.13
N TYR A 41 -0.10 11.45 -13.28
CA TYR A 41 0.01 12.14 -14.57
C TYR A 41 -0.99 13.30 -14.69
N PHE A 42 -2.23 13.08 -14.24
CA PHE A 42 -3.25 14.13 -14.20
C PHE A 42 -2.87 15.27 -13.26
N THR A 43 -2.45 14.95 -12.03
CA THR A 43 -2.03 15.96 -11.05
C THR A 43 -0.76 16.69 -11.45
N ALA A 44 0.18 16.06 -12.16
CA ALA A 44 1.35 16.74 -12.68
C ALA A 44 0.99 17.79 -13.75
N LYS A 45 -0.07 17.55 -14.52
CA LYS A 45 -0.49 18.44 -15.62
C LYS A 45 -1.50 19.52 -15.19
N TYR A 46 -2.42 19.18 -14.30
CA TYR A 46 -3.56 20.04 -13.93
C TYR A 46 -3.57 20.43 -12.45
N GLY A 47 -2.68 19.84 -11.67
CA GLY A 47 -2.70 19.94 -10.22
C GLY A 47 -1.62 20.83 -9.64
N GLY A 48 -1.72 21.03 -8.32
CA GLY A 48 -0.76 21.82 -7.54
C GLY A 48 0.08 20.98 -6.58
N ALA A 49 1.04 21.64 -5.92
CA ALA A 49 1.96 21.00 -4.96
C ALA A 49 1.21 20.21 -3.87
N GLY A 50 0.09 20.73 -3.35
CA GLY A 50 -0.71 20.05 -2.32
C GLY A 50 -1.27 18.70 -2.77
N GLN A 51 -1.78 18.61 -4.00
CA GLN A 51 -2.28 17.35 -4.55
C GLN A 51 -1.15 16.35 -4.80
N MET A 52 0.01 16.83 -5.26
CA MET A 52 1.20 16.00 -5.47
C MET A 52 1.73 15.44 -4.15
N ILE A 53 1.71 16.26 -3.09
CA ILE A 53 2.03 15.84 -1.71
C ILE A 53 1.03 14.78 -1.24
N MET A 54 -0.28 14.99 -1.43
CA MET A 54 -1.32 14.04 -1.03
C MET A 54 -1.15 12.67 -1.72
N LEU A 55 -0.97 12.66 -3.04
CA LEU A 55 -0.73 11.43 -3.80
C LEU A 55 0.56 10.72 -3.37
N THR A 56 1.63 11.47 -3.15
CA THR A 56 2.92 10.93 -2.70
C THR A 56 2.82 10.34 -1.29
N SER A 57 2.07 10.98 -0.38
CA SER A 57 1.73 10.44 0.93
C SER A 57 0.94 9.15 0.78
N PHE A 58 -0.18 9.16 0.05
CA PHE A 58 -1.02 7.99 -0.14
C PHE A 58 -0.27 6.80 -0.76
N LEU A 59 0.60 7.07 -1.74
CA LEU A 59 1.51 6.08 -2.31
C LEU A 59 2.45 5.52 -1.23
N GLY A 60 3.01 6.36 -0.36
CA GLY A 60 3.81 5.93 0.79
C GLY A 60 3.04 5.04 1.77
N LEU A 61 1.84 5.46 2.17
CA LEU A 61 1.00 4.71 3.11
C LEU A 61 0.75 3.30 2.58
N THR A 62 0.23 3.22 1.36
CA THR A 62 -0.18 1.96 0.74
C THR A 62 1.01 1.04 0.47
N SER A 63 2.20 1.59 0.22
CA SER A 63 3.42 0.79 0.04
C SER A 63 3.79 0.08 1.32
N GLY A 64 4.02 0.83 2.40
CA GLY A 64 4.50 0.22 3.65
C GLY A 64 3.47 -0.75 4.25
N TYR A 65 2.18 -0.38 4.20
CA TYR A 65 1.10 -1.23 4.71
C TYR A 65 0.97 -2.53 3.92
N LEU A 66 0.81 -2.46 2.59
CA LEU A 66 0.60 -3.66 1.78
C LEU A 66 1.83 -4.55 1.75
N THR A 67 3.05 -3.99 1.75
CA THR A 67 4.27 -4.79 1.84
C THR A 67 4.29 -5.65 3.09
N VAL A 68 3.98 -5.09 4.27
CA VAL A 68 3.95 -5.86 5.52
C VAL A 68 2.83 -6.91 5.50
N CYS A 69 1.63 -6.55 5.04
CA CYS A 69 0.53 -7.53 4.95
C CYS A 69 0.84 -8.66 3.96
N VAL A 70 1.46 -8.37 2.81
CA VAL A 70 1.89 -9.40 1.85
C VAL A 70 2.95 -10.31 2.46
N PHE A 71 4.00 -9.75 3.07
CA PHE A 71 5.05 -10.58 3.67
C PHE A 71 4.57 -11.44 4.85
N THR A 72 3.59 -10.95 5.61
CA THR A 72 3.10 -11.68 6.79
C THR A 72 1.97 -12.66 6.48
N GLU A 73 1.11 -12.38 5.50
CA GLU A 73 -0.09 -13.19 5.23
C GLU A 73 0.02 -14.05 3.97
N ALA A 74 0.79 -13.67 2.94
CA ALA A 74 0.91 -14.47 1.73
C ALA A 74 1.58 -15.84 1.94
N PRO A 75 2.61 -15.99 2.80
CA PRO A 75 3.23 -17.30 3.06
C PRO A 75 2.34 -18.25 3.86
N LYS A 76 1.35 -17.74 4.60
CA LYS A 76 0.48 -18.56 5.45
C LYS A 76 -0.38 -19.48 4.59
N GLY A 77 -0.28 -20.78 4.85
CA GLY A 77 -1.01 -21.83 4.13
C GLY A 77 -0.26 -22.44 2.94
N TYR A 78 1.00 -22.06 2.70
CA TYR A 78 1.92 -22.94 1.98
C TYR A 78 2.43 -24.00 2.95
N LYS A 79 2.16 -25.28 2.67
CA LYS A 79 2.83 -26.37 3.39
C LYS A 79 4.30 -26.32 3.01
N VAL A 80 5.19 -26.10 3.98
CA VAL A 80 6.61 -26.37 3.78
C VAL A 80 6.69 -27.87 3.54
N GLY A 81 6.96 -28.29 2.31
CA GLY A 81 7.21 -29.68 2.00
C GLY A 81 8.47 -30.10 2.74
N LEU A 82 8.28 -30.82 3.85
CA LEU A 82 9.29 -31.59 4.57
C LEU A 82 8.86 -33.06 4.46
#